data_AF-A0A2V4DB72-F1
#
_entry.id   AF-A0A2V4DB72-F1
#
_cell.length_a   1.000
_cell.length_b   1.000
_cell.length_c   1.000
_cell.angle_alpha   90.00
_cell.angle_beta   90.00
_cell.angle_gamma   90.00
#
_symmetry.space_group_name_H-M   'P 1'
#
loop_
_entity.id
_entity.type
_entity.pdbx_description
1 polymer ?
#
loop_
_entity_poly.entity_id
_entity_poly.type
_entity_poly.pdbx_seq_one_letter_code
_entity_poly.pdbx_strand_id
1 'polypeptide(L)'
;MDSAGIAANLGLDQWICDGSGIGGLIKVRVADFRVTEEGAIPALDPKGRFTVARVTLDNWETNRFVNRLAKHLKMSRKRIWFS
;
A
#
# COMPACT_ATOMS: atom_id res chain seq x y z
N MET A 1 -6.48 -2.15 27.61
CA MET A 1 -5.13 -1.69 27.21
C MET A 1 -5.34 -0.62 26.16
N ASP A 2 -4.83 0.57 26.39
CA ASP A 2 -4.87 1.66 25.42
C ASP A 2 -3.84 1.40 24.29
N SER A 3 -3.90 2.19 23.23
CA SER A 3 -3.01 2.03 22.07
C SER A 3 -1.53 2.18 22.45
N ALA A 4 -1.21 2.99 23.47
CA ALA A 4 0.13 3.16 23.99
C ALA A 4 0.65 1.89 24.66
N GLY A 5 -0.16 1.24 25.50
CA GLY A 5 0.19 -0.04 26.12
C GLY A 5 0.39 -1.16 25.08
N ILE A 6 -0.38 -1.17 23.99
CA ILE A 6 -0.20 -2.12 22.88
C ILE A 6 1.13 -1.85 22.17
N ALA A 7 1.44 -0.60 21.84
CA ALA A 7 2.69 -0.21 21.19
C ALA A 7 3.91 -0.59 22.04
N ALA A 8 3.86 -0.33 23.35
CA ALA A 8 4.93 -0.71 24.28
C ALA A 8 5.16 -2.23 24.34
N ASN A 9 4.09 -3.03 24.35
CA ASN A 9 4.20 -4.50 24.28
C ASN A 9 4.83 -5.00 22.97
N LEU A 10 4.83 -4.17 21.91
CA LEU A 10 5.49 -4.44 20.62
C LEU A 10 6.91 -3.83 20.55
N GLY A 11 7.41 -3.20 21.62
CA GLY A 11 8.71 -2.53 21.67
C GLY A 11 8.74 -1.15 21.00
N LEU A 12 7.58 -0.53 20.78
CA LEU A 12 7.43 0.79 20.16
C LEU A 12 7.13 1.86 21.22
N ASP A 13 8.03 2.04 22.20
CA ASP A 13 7.85 2.96 23.34
C ASP A 13 8.84 4.14 23.37
N GLN A 14 9.74 4.23 22.38
CA GLN A 14 10.74 5.29 22.27
C GLN A 14 10.39 6.28 21.16
N TRP A 15 10.80 7.54 21.33
CA TRP A 15 10.61 8.63 20.36
C TRP A 15 11.94 9.35 20.10
N ILE A 16 12.10 9.89 18.90
CA ILE A 16 13.29 10.68 18.51
C ILE A 16 13.19 12.12 19.04
N CYS A 17 11.97 12.62 19.27
CA CYS A 17 11.72 14.00 19.70
C CYS A 17 11.04 14.03 21.07
N ASP A 18 11.52 14.91 21.96
CA ASP A 18 11.02 15.05 23.35
C ASP A 18 9.73 15.89 23.49
N GLY A 19 9.09 16.22 22.37
CA GLY A 19 7.86 17.03 22.34
C GLY A 19 6.60 16.23 22.62
N SER A 20 5.60 16.86 23.25
CA SER A 20 4.27 16.27 23.40
C SER A 20 3.60 16.07 22.03
N GLY A 21 2.93 14.93 21.84
CA GLY A 21 2.15 14.69 20.63
C GLY A 21 1.04 15.71 20.43
N ILE A 22 0.82 16.12 19.18
CA ILE A 22 -0.22 17.11 18.80
C ILE A 22 -1.65 16.57 18.86
N GLY A 23 -1.82 15.26 19.10
CA GLY A 23 -3.11 14.59 19.04
C GLY A 23 -3.70 14.58 17.61
N GLY A 24 -5.03 14.59 17.53
CA GLY A 24 -5.77 14.60 16.27
C GLY A 24 -6.11 13.22 15.70
N LEU A 25 -6.90 13.23 14.63
CA LEU A 25 -7.33 12.03 13.91
C LEU A 25 -6.65 11.98 12.54
N ILE A 26 -6.17 10.80 12.17
CA ILE A 26 -5.65 10.52 10.83
C ILE A 26 -6.63 9.64 10.06
N LYS A 27 -6.56 9.68 8.72
CA LYS A 27 -7.35 8.82 7.83
C LYS A 27 -8.88 8.96 8.04
N VAL A 28 -9.36 10.17 8.32
CA VAL A 28 -10.81 10.43 8.52
C VAL A 28 -11.58 10.26 7.21
N ARG A 29 -10.98 10.68 6.10
CA ARG A 29 -11.45 10.44 4.72
C ARG A 29 -10.39 9.66 3.97
N VAL A 30 -10.81 8.94 2.93
CA VAL A 30 -9.88 8.22 2.05
C VAL A 30 -8.84 9.16 1.44
N ALA A 31 -9.27 10.36 1.04
CA ALA A 31 -8.40 11.36 0.42
C ALA A 31 -7.34 11.98 1.37
N ASP A 32 -7.46 11.78 2.69
CA ASP A 32 -6.52 12.29 3.70
C ASP A 32 -5.21 11.49 3.73
N PHE A 33 -5.18 10.31 3.12
CA PHE A 33 -4.00 9.46 3.07
C PHE A 33 -3.72 9.01 1.64
N ARG A 34 -2.66 9.55 1.05
CA ARG A 34 -2.26 9.30 -0.34
C ARG A 34 -0.87 8.73 -0.36
N VAL A 35 -0.68 7.69 -1.17
CA VAL A 35 0.61 7.02 -1.35
C VAL A 35 0.93 7.05 -2.83
N THR A 36 2.15 7.50 -3.16
CA THR A 36 2.75 7.35 -4.48
C THR A 36 3.95 6.46 -4.32
N GLU A 37 4.00 5.36 -5.08
CA GLU A 37 5.14 4.47 -5.08
C GLU A 37 6.33 5.14 -5.79
N GLU A 38 7.48 5.16 -5.12
CA GLU A 38 8.75 5.61 -5.68
C GLU A 38 9.63 4.36 -5.91
N GLY A 39 9.88 4.04 -7.18
CA GLY A 39 10.59 2.82 -7.55
C GLY A 39 11.09 2.85 -8.99
N ALA A 40 12.06 1.98 -9.29
CA ALA A 40 12.63 1.87 -10.63
C ALA A 40 11.63 1.20 -11.58
N ILE A 41 11.29 1.89 -12.67
CA ILE A 41 10.49 1.29 -13.75
C ILE A 41 11.42 0.33 -14.51
N PRO A 42 11.05 -0.96 -14.66
CA PRO A 42 11.86 -1.90 -15.43
C PRO A 42 11.96 -1.48 -16.89
N ALA A 43 13.03 -1.92 -17.57
CA ALA A 43 13.20 -1.67 -19.00
C ALA A 43 12.00 -2.21 -19.80
N LEU A 44 11.40 -1.34 -20.60
CA LEU A 44 10.22 -1.67 -21.40
C LEU A 44 10.66 -2.17 -22.78
N ASP A 45 10.28 -3.41 -23.11
CA ASP A 45 10.46 -4.00 -24.43
C ASP A 45 9.07 -4.29 -25.03
N PRO A 46 8.70 -3.70 -26.19
CA PRO A 46 7.45 -4.01 -26.88
C PRO A 46 7.28 -5.49 -27.27
N LYS A 47 8.39 -6.24 -27.39
CA LYS A 47 8.40 -7.69 -27.64
C LYS A 47 8.54 -8.50 -26.34
N GLY A 48 8.58 -7.83 -25.20
CA GLY A 48 8.73 -8.43 -23.89
C GLY A 48 7.53 -9.30 -23.49
N ARG A 49 7.79 -10.28 -22.62
CA ARG A 49 6.76 -11.23 -22.14
C ARG A 49 5.79 -10.60 -21.12
N PHE A 50 6.14 -9.45 -20.55
CA PHE A 50 5.40 -8.82 -19.46
C PHE A 50 4.84 -7.48 -19.89
N THR A 51 3.62 -7.19 -19.44
CA THR A 51 3.03 -5.86 -19.52
C THR A 51 3.21 -5.17 -18.18
N VAL A 52 3.77 -3.96 -18.21
CA VAL A 52 3.90 -3.10 -17.03
C VAL A 52 2.75 -2.11 -17.04
N ALA A 53 2.09 -1.94 -15.90
CA ALA A 53 1.00 -0.99 -15.73
C ALA A 53 1.17 -0.24 -14.41
N ARG A 54 0.94 1.08 -14.44
CA ARG A 54 0.78 1.88 -13.23
C ARG A 54 -0.69 1.85 -12.84
N VAL A 55 -0.98 1.47 -11.60
CA VAL A 55 -2.35 1.34 -11.10
C VAL A 55 -2.54 2.27 -9.91
N THR A 56 -3.59 3.07 -9.95
CA THR A 56 -4.04 3.88 -8.81
C THR A 56 -5.24 3.20 -8.17
N LEU A 57 -5.16 2.96 -6.86
CA LEU A 57 -6.20 2.33 -6.06
C LEU A 57 -6.81 3.36 -5.10
N ASP A 58 -8.12 3.58 -5.21
CA ASP A 58 -8.87 4.47 -4.32
C ASP A 58 -9.84 3.68 -3.43
N ASN A 59 -9.54 3.58 -2.14
CA ASN A 59 -10.26 2.72 -1.18
C ASN A 59 -10.29 1.22 -1.60
N TRP A 60 -9.21 0.74 -2.19
CA TRP A 60 -9.03 -0.64 -2.60
C TRP A 60 -7.89 -1.32 -1.87
N GLU A 61 -8.13 -2.56 -1.43
CA GLU A 61 -7.06 -3.46 -1.01
C GLU A 61 -6.48 -4.15 -2.26
N THR A 62 -5.16 -4.25 -2.31
CA THR A 62 -4.40 -4.70 -3.49
C THR A 62 -4.79 -6.11 -3.92
N ASN A 63 -4.87 -7.09 -3.02
CA ASN A 63 -5.27 -8.45 -3.39
C ASN A 63 -6.70 -8.52 -3.91
N ARG A 64 -7.64 -7.77 -3.32
CA ARG A 64 -9.02 -7.65 -3.80
C ARG A 64 -9.07 -7.11 -5.22
N PHE A 65 -8.28 -6.08 -5.51
CA PHE A 65 -8.15 -5.54 -6.86
C PHE A 65 -7.57 -6.58 -7.83
N VAL A 66 -6.42 -7.17 -7.51
CA VAL A 66 -5.75 -8.11 -8.44
C VAL A 66 -6.58 -9.37 -8.69
N ASN A 67 -7.31 -9.86 -7.67
CA ASN A 67 -8.24 -10.97 -7.85
C ASN A 67 -9.39 -10.62 -8.79
N ARG A 68 -9.94 -9.40 -8.72
CA ARG A 68 -10.95 -8.94 -9.69
C ARG A 68 -10.37 -8.74 -11.07
N LEU A 69 -9.18 -8.16 -11.19
CA LEU A 69 -8.49 -7.96 -12.47
C LEU A 69 -8.25 -9.29 -13.18
N ALA A 70 -7.69 -10.28 -12.48
CA ALA A 70 -7.43 -11.62 -13.04
C ALA A 70 -8.70 -12.30 -13.56
N LYS A 71 -9.83 -12.17 -12.83
CA LYS A 71 -11.13 -12.69 -13.26
C LYS A 71 -11.63 -12.03 -14.55
N HIS A 72 -11.52 -10.70 -14.66
CA HIS A 72 -11.95 -9.97 -15.85
C HIS A 72 -11.08 -10.30 -17.07
N LEU A 73 -9.77 -10.46 -16.86
CA LEU A 73 -8.82 -10.85 -17.92
C LEU A 73 -8.84 -12.36 -18.24
N LYS A 74 -9.65 -13.16 -17.53
CA LYS A 74 -9.73 -14.62 -17.68
C LYS A 74 -8.35 -15.30 -17.59
N MET A 75 -7.50 -14.81 -16.70
CA MET A 75 -6.14 -15.32 -16.50
C MET A 75 -5.89 -15.74 -15.06
N SER A 76 -4.88 -16.57 -14.84
CA SER A 76 -4.46 -16.94 -13.48
C SER A 76 -3.92 -15.73 -12.72
N ARG A 77 -4.37 -15.55 -11.47
CA ARG A 77 -3.86 -14.55 -10.51
C ARG A 77 -2.35 -14.63 -10.31
N LYS A 78 -1.75 -15.82 -10.48
CA LYS A 78 -0.30 -16.07 -10.37
C LYS A 78 0.53 -15.39 -11.46
N ARG A 79 -0.13 -14.80 -12.47
CA ARG A 79 0.52 -14.06 -13.57
C ARG A 79 0.52 -12.54 -13.37
N ILE A 80 0.11 -12.04 -12.20
CA ILE A 80 0.12 -10.62 -11.88
C ILE A 80 0.99 -10.41 -10.65
N TRP A 81 2.01 -9.58 -10.80
CA TRP A 81 2.95 -9.17 -9.76
C TRP A 81 2.81 -7.67 -9.51
N PHE A 82 3.10 -7.25 -8.28
CA PHE A 82 3.13 -5.86 -7.84
C PHE A 82 4.21 -5.73 -6.76
N SER A 83 4.78 -4.54 -6.66
CA SER A 83 5.69 -4.11 -5.59
C SER A 83 4.96 -3.26 -4.56
#